data_AF-A0A502WQR3-F1
#
_entry.id   AF-A0A502WQR3-F1
#
_cell.length_a   1.000
_cell.length_b   1.000
_cell.length_c   1.000
_cell.angle_alpha   90.00
_cell.angle_beta   90.00
_cell.angle_gamma   90.00
#
_symmetry.space_group_name_H-M   'P 1'
#
loop_
_entity.id
_entity.type
_entity.pdbx_description
1 polymer ?
#
loop_
_entity_poly.entity_id
_entity_poly.type
_entity_poly.pdbx_seq_one_letter_code
_entity_poly.pdbx_strand_id
1 'polypeptide(L)'
;MVIGGLDIATTTGAAFLKDGVFTAETFVYSGAKKKKSILDGADEKLALDANELGKVFDWFDRVVRIWLVTNRIESLAIEEPLRTDFAGRKKAVVDTNSNWAGKSVTYEKKGGISLKTIFKLHGLEAIACRVCAQLNIPVMFVNQATWRLAFLGNGRPPDAKSEAVKMCRKLGIEITSVDAAEGVGVCWWLDRHLNPYSHRRANDLFAEKPLTRAQLQIKEAEKLFKANA
;
A
#
# COMPACT_ATOMS: atom_id res chain seq x y z
N MET A 1 -2.74 6.48 -19.80
CA MET A 1 -2.01 6.72 -18.54
C MET A 1 -2.31 5.59 -17.58
N VAL A 2 -1.33 4.73 -17.33
CA VAL A 2 -1.34 3.76 -16.24
C VAL A 2 -0.54 4.32 -15.08
N ILE A 3 -1.12 4.34 -13.89
CA ILE A 3 -0.43 4.82 -12.69
C ILE A 3 -0.33 3.70 -11.66
N GLY A 4 0.68 3.76 -10.80
CA GLY A 4 0.91 2.78 -9.75
C GLY A 4 0.98 3.39 -8.36
N GLY A 5 0.74 2.57 -7.34
CA GLY A 5 0.99 2.87 -5.93
C GLY A 5 1.71 1.73 -5.24
N LEU A 6 2.71 2.05 -4.41
CA LEU A 6 3.42 1.10 -3.57
C LEU A 6 3.35 1.50 -2.09
N ASP A 7 2.93 0.55 -1.26
CA ASP A 7 3.16 0.53 0.19
C ASP A 7 4.32 -0.43 0.47
N ILE A 8 5.52 0.11 0.60
CA ILE A 8 6.75 -0.68 0.72
C ILE A 8 6.95 -1.16 2.15
N ALA A 9 6.77 -2.46 2.35
CA ALA A 9 7.05 -3.15 3.59
C ALA A 9 7.65 -4.54 3.35
N THR A 10 7.87 -5.31 4.43
CA THR A 10 8.28 -6.72 4.33
C THR A 10 7.30 -7.56 3.49
N THR A 11 6.03 -7.18 3.51
CA THR A 11 5.01 -7.56 2.54
C THR A 11 4.63 -6.27 1.83
N THR A 12 5.08 -6.08 0.60
CA THR A 12 4.82 -4.83 -0.13
C THR A 12 3.46 -4.92 -0.80
N GLY A 13 2.59 -3.94 -0.50
CA GLY A 13 1.35 -3.72 -1.22
C GLY A 13 1.62 -3.00 -2.53
N ALA A 14 1.02 -3.47 -3.62
CA ALA A 14 1.12 -2.81 -4.91
C ALA A 14 -0.26 -2.68 -5.54
N ALA A 15 -0.51 -1.60 -6.26
CA ALA A 15 -1.69 -1.48 -7.09
C ALA A 15 -1.41 -0.62 -8.30
N PHE A 16 -2.11 -0.88 -9.40
CA PHE A 16 -2.11 0.01 -10.55
C PHE A 16 -3.53 0.28 -11.03
N LEU A 17 -3.68 1.42 -11.70
CA LEU A 17 -4.94 1.89 -12.27
C LEU A 17 -4.78 1.99 -13.77
N LYS A 18 -5.60 1.23 -14.50
CA LYS A 18 -5.63 1.23 -15.96
C LYS A 18 -7.07 1.25 -16.43
N ASP A 19 -7.41 2.17 -17.32
CA ASP A 19 -8.73 2.27 -17.96
C ASP A 19 -9.91 2.29 -16.97
N GLY A 20 -9.73 2.92 -15.79
CA GLY A 20 -10.79 2.97 -14.77
C GLY A 20 -10.73 1.86 -13.72
N VAL A 21 -9.92 0.83 -13.94
CA VAL A 21 -9.89 -0.39 -13.13
C VAL A 21 -8.64 -0.43 -12.28
N PHE A 22 -8.82 -0.62 -10.97
CA PHE A 22 -7.75 -0.91 -10.04
C PHE A 22 -7.44 -2.41 -10.06
N THR A 23 -6.15 -2.73 -10.13
CA THR A 23 -5.64 -4.09 -9.91
C THR A 23 -4.68 -4.04 -8.73
N ALA A 24 -4.88 -4.92 -7.76
CA ALA A 24 -4.13 -4.95 -6.52
C ALA A 24 -3.30 -6.24 -6.41
N GLU A 25 -2.05 -6.10 -5.99
CA GLU A 25 -1.05 -7.16 -5.92
C GLU A 25 -0.29 -7.08 -4.58
N THR A 26 0.50 -8.12 -4.30
CA THR A 26 1.34 -8.16 -3.11
C THR A 26 2.66 -8.83 -3.43
N PHE A 27 3.77 -8.22 -3.01
CA PHE A 27 5.11 -8.79 -3.14
C PHE A 27 5.58 -9.29 -1.78
N VAL A 28 5.83 -10.60 -1.69
CA VAL A 28 6.40 -11.24 -0.49
C VAL A 28 7.63 -12.03 -0.89
N TYR A 29 8.76 -11.72 -0.27
CA TYR A 29 9.96 -12.54 -0.41
C TYR A 29 9.78 -13.85 0.37
N SER A 30 9.58 -14.96 -0.33
CA SER A 30 9.43 -16.31 0.22
C SER A 30 10.77 -17.07 0.29
N GLY A 31 11.86 -16.38 0.62
CA GLY A 31 13.18 -17.00 0.74
C GLY A 31 13.19 -18.21 1.67
N ALA A 32 14.04 -19.20 1.33
CA ALA A 32 14.15 -20.47 2.03
C ALA A 32 14.24 -20.26 3.56
N LYS A 33 13.40 -21.00 4.31
CA LYS A 33 13.41 -21.03 5.78
C LYS A 33 14.85 -21.09 6.27
N LYS A 34 15.26 -20.10 7.08
CA LYS A 34 16.55 -20.10 7.77
C LYS A 34 16.69 -21.47 8.45
N LYS A 35 17.65 -22.31 8.04
CA LYS A 35 18.02 -23.48 8.85
C LYS A 35 18.43 -22.90 10.19
N LYS A 36 17.70 -23.24 11.27
CA LYS A 36 18.08 -22.84 12.63
C LYS A 36 19.54 -23.19 12.82
N SER A 37 20.37 -22.19 13.05
CA SER A 37 21.75 -22.42 13.50
C SER A 37 21.68 -22.92 14.94
N ILE A 38 22.53 -23.88 15.30
CA ILE A 38 22.69 -24.32 16.70
C ILE A 38 23.18 -23.16 17.61
N LEU A 39 23.64 -22.05 17.00
CA LEU A 39 24.16 -20.86 17.66
C LEU A 39 23.18 -19.67 17.70
N ASP A 40 21.89 -19.85 17.37
CA ASP A 40 20.89 -18.76 17.36
C ASP A 40 20.68 -18.14 18.77
N GLY A 41 21.62 -17.28 19.19
CA GLY A 41 21.52 -16.43 20.37
C GLY A 41 20.59 -15.23 20.13
N ALA A 42 20.20 -14.54 21.20
CA ALA A 42 19.32 -13.38 21.12
C ALA A 42 19.90 -12.23 20.28
N ASP A 43 21.24 -12.08 20.27
CA ASP A 43 21.94 -11.01 19.56
C ASP A 43 21.99 -11.19 18.02
N GLU A 44 22.05 -12.44 17.53
CA GLU A 44 22.05 -12.71 16.07
C GLU A 44 20.71 -12.36 15.40
N LYS A 45 19.60 -12.34 16.16
CA LYS A 45 18.29 -11.95 15.63
C LYS A 45 18.19 -10.46 15.32
N LEU A 46 19.02 -9.64 15.96
CA LEU A 46 19.06 -8.19 15.78
C LEU A 46 20.13 -7.74 14.77
N ALA A 47 21.10 -8.60 14.46
CA ALA A 47 22.18 -8.30 13.55
C ALA A 47 21.72 -8.18 12.07
N LEU A 48 22.32 -7.23 11.36
CA LEU A 48 22.22 -7.12 9.91
C LEU A 48 23.01 -8.26 9.27
N ASP A 49 22.36 -9.04 8.40
CA ASP A 49 22.99 -10.10 7.62
C ASP A 49 23.02 -9.64 6.16
N ALA A 50 24.21 -9.30 5.66
CA ALA A 50 24.39 -8.77 4.31
C ALA A 50 23.99 -9.78 3.22
N ASN A 51 24.16 -11.09 3.46
CA ASN A 51 23.78 -12.13 2.52
C ASN A 51 22.26 -12.30 2.46
N GLU A 52 21.59 -12.26 3.62
CA GLU A 52 20.13 -12.29 3.70
C GLU A 52 19.53 -11.04 3.02
N LEU A 53 20.03 -9.85 3.38
CA LEU A 53 19.55 -8.58 2.85
C LEU A 53 19.81 -8.47 1.34
N GLY A 54 20.99 -8.87 0.87
CA GLY A 54 21.33 -8.87 -0.56
C GLY A 54 20.35 -9.71 -1.39
N LYS A 55 19.94 -10.89 -0.91
CA LYS A 55 18.94 -11.73 -1.58
C LYS A 55 17.56 -11.08 -1.62
N VAL A 56 17.14 -10.44 -0.53
CA VAL A 56 15.85 -9.73 -0.48
C VAL A 56 15.85 -8.55 -1.45
N PHE A 57 16.94 -7.78 -1.47
CA PHE A 57 17.09 -6.59 -2.30
C PHE A 57 17.16 -6.93 -3.80
N ASP A 58 17.94 -7.94 -4.18
CA ASP A 58 17.99 -8.43 -5.56
C ASP A 58 16.63 -8.97 -6.04
N TRP A 59 15.92 -9.73 -5.18
CA TRP A 59 14.56 -10.17 -5.49
C TRP A 59 13.60 -9.00 -5.69
N PHE A 60 13.67 -7.99 -4.81
CA PHE A 60 12.77 -6.85 -4.87
C PHE A 60 13.00 -5.98 -6.11
N ASP A 61 14.26 -5.75 -6.52
CA ASP A 61 14.57 -5.07 -7.80
C ASP A 61 13.86 -5.75 -8.96
N ARG A 62 14.00 -7.08 -9.05
CA ARG A 62 13.41 -7.87 -10.15
C ARG A 62 11.90 -7.77 -10.15
N VAL A 63 11.25 -7.97 -9.00
CA VAL A 63 9.79 -7.95 -8.91
C VAL A 63 9.23 -6.57 -9.24
N VAL A 64 9.79 -5.50 -8.66
CA VAL A 64 9.34 -4.13 -8.97
C VAL A 64 9.57 -3.79 -10.44
N ARG A 65 10.73 -4.13 -11.00
CA ARG A 65 11.02 -3.90 -12.42
C ARG A 65 10.05 -4.64 -13.33
N ILE A 66 9.82 -5.93 -13.08
CA ILE A 66 8.89 -6.75 -13.87
C ILE A 66 7.48 -6.15 -13.78
N TRP A 67 7.04 -5.78 -12.58
CA TRP A 67 5.72 -5.20 -12.36
C TRP A 67 5.53 -3.87 -13.11
N LEU A 68 6.49 -2.94 -13.01
CA LEU A 68 6.46 -1.65 -13.70
C LEU A 68 6.40 -1.82 -15.23
N VAL A 69 7.25 -2.69 -15.78
CA VAL A 69 7.35 -2.90 -17.24
C VAL A 69 6.13 -3.65 -17.79
N THR A 70 5.70 -4.72 -17.11
CA THR A 70 4.58 -5.56 -17.56
C THR A 70 3.28 -4.77 -17.58
N ASN A 71 3.04 -3.99 -16.53
CA ASN A 71 1.82 -3.19 -16.39
C ASN A 71 1.91 -1.83 -17.10
N ARG A 72 3.07 -1.50 -17.70
CA ARG A 72 3.35 -0.24 -18.40
C ARG A 72 3.05 0.99 -17.55
N ILE A 73 3.53 0.97 -16.31
CA ILE A 73 3.30 2.08 -15.36
C ILE A 73 4.04 3.32 -15.84
N GLU A 74 3.31 4.43 -15.97
CA GLU A 74 3.80 5.71 -16.49
C GLU A 74 4.07 6.72 -15.35
N SER A 75 3.48 6.54 -14.18
CA SER A 75 3.76 7.34 -12.98
C SER A 75 3.51 6.51 -11.72
N LEU A 76 4.30 6.74 -10.68
CA LEU A 76 4.27 5.94 -9.46
C LEU A 76 4.17 6.81 -8.21
N ALA A 77 3.35 6.37 -7.25
CA ALA A 77 3.37 6.90 -5.89
C ALA A 77 3.95 5.86 -4.94
N ILE A 78 4.76 6.33 -3.99
CA ILE A 78 5.36 5.49 -2.94
C ILE A 78 4.98 6.10 -1.59
N GLU A 79 4.49 5.29 -0.66
CA GLU A 79 4.31 5.75 0.72
C GLU A 79 5.65 6.20 1.32
N GLU A 80 5.68 7.36 1.97
CA GLU A 80 6.85 7.82 2.71
C GLU A 80 7.21 6.83 3.84
N PRO A 81 8.51 6.52 4.02
CA PRO A 81 8.92 5.72 5.17
C PRO A 81 8.46 6.35 6.47
N LEU A 82 8.06 5.51 7.42
CA LEU A 82 7.79 5.96 8.77
C LEU A 82 9.01 6.72 9.32
N ARG A 83 8.79 7.97 9.75
CA ARG A 83 9.82 8.72 10.50
C ARG A 83 10.27 7.87 11.68
N THR A 84 11.55 7.57 11.71
CA THR A 84 12.17 6.72 12.71
C THR A 84 12.26 7.48 14.02
N ASP A 85 11.28 7.26 14.89
CA ASP A 85 11.41 7.68 16.29
C ASP A 85 12.20 6.61 17.06
N PHE A 86 13.52 6.77 17.07
CA PHE A 86 14.43 5.94 17.87
C PHE A 86 14.18 6.10 19.39
N ALA A 87 13.50 7.18 19.81
CA ALA A 87 13.25 7.46 21.23
C ALA A 87 12.10 6.63 21.84
N GLY A 88 11.46 5.77 21.05
CA GLY A 88 10.44 4.82 21.49
C GLY A 88 9.02 5.38 21.41
N ARG A 89 8.11 4.61 20.82
CA ARG A 89 6.69 4.98 20.74
C ARG A 89 6.07 4.92 22.14
N LYS A 90 5.46 6.00 22.59
CA LYS A 90 4.63 6.00 23.80
C LYS A 90 3.24 5.46 23.46
N LYS A 91 2.84 4.33 24.03
CA LYS A 91 1.47 3.82 23.98
C LYS A 91 0.71 4.40 25.17
N ALA A 92 -0.37 5.12 24.90
CA ALA A 92 -1.33 5.49 25.94
C ALA A 92 -1.99 4.22 26.49
N VAL A 93 -1.82 3.97 27.77
CA VAL A 93 -2.51 2.95 28.55
C VAL A 93 -3.49 3.69 29.45
N VAL A 94 -4.75 3.31 29.34
CA VAL A 94 -5.84 3.87 30.14
C VAL A 94 -6.00 2.97 31.35
N ASP A 95 -5.71 3.50 32.54
CA ASP A 95 -5.91 2.75 33.78
C ASP A 95 -7.40 2.74 34.14
N THR A 96 -8.04 1.59 33.94
CA THR A 96 -9.47 1.39 34.22
C THR A 96 -9.80 1.32 35.71
N ASN A 97 -8.80 1.29 36.60
CA ASN A 97 -8.98 1.19 38.05
C ASN A 97 -8.77 2.53 38.78
N SER A 98 -8.54 3.63 38.06
CA SER A 98 -8.38 4.95 38.66
C SER A 98 -9.73 5.54 39.12
N ASN A 99 -9.99 5.47 40.43
CA ASN A 99 -11.24 5.88 41.08
C ASN A 99 -11.40 7.41 41.30
N TRP A 100 -10.65 8.27 40.60
CA TRP A 100 -10.74 9.72 40.80
C TRP A 100 -10.94 10.43 39.46
N ALA A 101 -12.09 11.12 39.34
CA ALA A 101 -12.51 12.02 38.27
C ALA A 101 -11.49 12.27 37.13
N GLY A 102 -11.48 11.37 36.15
CA GLY A 102 -10.63 11.45 34.96
C GLY A 102 -9.77 10.20 34.81
N LYS A 103 -10.02 9.44 33.74
CA LYS A 103 -9.22 8.25 33.39
C LYS A 103 -7.75 8.66 33.29
N SER A 104 -6.90 8.17 34.19
CA SER A 104 -5.47 8.47 34.10
C SER A 104 -4.90 7.79 32.85
N VAL A 105 -4.28 8.60 31.97
CA VAL A 105 -3.58 8.10 30.79
C VAL A 105 -2.11 7.99 31.16
N THR A 106 -1.63 6.78 31.38
CA THR A 106 -0.19 6.49 31.51
C THR A 106 0.37 6.19 30.12
N TYR A 107 1.64 6.51 29.89
CA TYR A 107 2.30 6.26 28.60
C TYR A 107 3.38 5.19 28.77
N GLU A 108 3.12 3.97 28.29
CA GLU A 108 4.12 2.91 28.26
C GLU A 108 5.06 3.07 27.05
N LYS A 109 6.36 2.86 27.24
CA LYS A 109 7.30 2.74 26.12
C LYS A 109 7.03 1.45 25.36
N LYS A 110 6.38 1.54 24.20
CA LYS A 110 6.34 0.48 23.21
C LYS A 110 7.71 0.43 22.54
N GLY A 111 8.33 -0.76 22.51
CA GLY A 111 9.62 -0.99 21.84
C GLY A 111 9.63 -0.37 20.44
N GLY A 112 10.71 0.34 20.13
CA GLY A 112 10.93 0.94 18.81
C GLY A 112 11.04 -0.11 17.71
N ILE A 113 11.02 0.35 16.46
CA ILE A 113 11.29 -0.52 15.30
C ILE A 113 12.78 -0.91 15.34
N SER A 114 13.09 -2.20 15.08
CA SER A 114 14.50 -2.65 15.07
C SER A 114 15.31 -1.96 13.97
N LEU A 115 16.60 -1.71 14.21
CA LEU A 115 17.50 -1.14 13.20
C LEU A 115 17.55 -1.99 11.92
N LYS A 116 17.46 -3.33 12.06
CA LYS A 116 17.35 -4.26 10.93
C LYS A 116 16.13 -3.98 10.06
N THR A 117 14.97 -3.76 10.67
CA THR A 117 13.73 -3.44 9.95
C THR A 117 13.84 -2.08 9.27
N ILE A 118 14.38 -1.07 9.95
CA ILE A 118 14.57 0.28 9.40
C ILE A 118 15.47 0.24 8.17
N PHE A 119 16.64 -0.38 8.30
CA PHE A 119 17.61 -0.52 7.21
C PHE A 119 17.00 -1.25 6.01
N LYS A 120 16.25 -2.34 6.28
CA LYS A 120 15.57 -3.11 5.25
C LYS A 120 14.52 -2.28 4.50
N LEU A 121 13.65 -1.55 5.20
CA LEU A 121 12.58 -0.74 4.59
C LEU A 121 13.17 0.35 3.69
N HIS A 122 14.12 1.14 4.20
CA HIS A 122 14.76 2.19 3.41
C HIS A 122 15.58 1.61 2.23
N GLY A 123 16.18 0.44 2.39
CA GLY A 123 16.85 -0.26 1.30
C GLY A 123 15.89 -0.64 0.17
N LEU A 124 14.70 -1.15 0.50
CA LEU A 124 13.66 -1.46 -0.48
C LEU A 124 13.16 -0.21 -1.20
N GLU A 125 12.90 0.88 -0.48
CA GLU A 125 12.52 2.17 -1.07
C GLU A 125 13.58 2.71 -2.03
N ALA A 126 14.85 2.70 -1.63
CA ALA A 126 15.95 3.14 -2.48
C ALA A 126 16.04 2.31 -3.77
N ILE A 127 15.76 1.01 -3.69
CA ILE A 127 15.70 0.13 -4.87
C ILE A 127 14.52 0.52 -5.78
N ALA A 128 13.32 0.73 -5.22
CA ALA A 128 12.17 1.18 -6.01
C ALA A 128 12.47 2.50 -6.73
N CYS A 129 13.09 3.47 -6.03
CA CYS A 129 13.51 4.74 -6.61
C CYS A 129 14.52 4.55 -7.75
N ARG A 130 15.56 3.73 -7.53
CA ARG A 130 16.57 3.43 -8.55
C ARG A 130 15.93 2.81 -9.79
N VAL A 131 15.04 1.82 -9.62
CA VAL A 131 14.35 1.16 -10.74
C VAL A 131 13.51 2.18 -11.51
N CYS A 132 12.73 3.01 -10.82
CA CYS A 132 11.90 4.03 -11.48
C CYS A 132 12.75 5.05 -12.24
N ALA A 133 13.85 5.52 -11.65
CA ALA A 133 14.78 6.44 -12.31
C ALA A 133 15.38 5.81 -13.58
N GLN A 134 15.79 4.54 -13.53
CA GLN A 134 16.29 3.81 -14.71
C GLN A 134 15.25 3.63 -15.81
N LEU A 135 13.96 3.58 -15.45
CA LEU A 135 12.85 3.45 -16.39
C LEU A 135 12.25 4.80 -16.81
N ASN A 136 12.81 5.92 -16.34
CA ASN A 136 12.26 7.27 -16.51
C ASN A 136 10.81 7.43 -16.04
N ILE A 137 10.42 6.71 -14.97
CA ILE A 137 9.09 6.79 -14.38
C ILE A 137 9.10 7.88 -13.29
N PRO A 138 8.29 8.94 -13.39
CA PRO A 138 8.15 9.95 -12.34
C PRO A 138 7.54 9.34 -11.08
N VAL A 139 8.18 9.63 -9.94
CA VAL A 139 7.80 9.13 -8.61
C VAL A 139 7.36 10.28 -7.72
N MET A 140 6.25 10.11 -7.00
CA MET A 140 5.84 11.00 -5.91
C MET A 140 5.76 10.26 -4.59
N PHE A 141 6.36 10.83 -3.57
CA PHE A 141 6.22 10.33 -2.21
C PHE A 141 4.96 10.91 -1.56
N VAL A 142 4.25 10.08 -0.80
CA VAL A 142 3.04 10.49 -0.10
C VAL A 142 3.05 10.03 1.35
N ASN A 143 2.74 10.95 2.26
CA ASN A 143 2.58 10.63 3.66
C ASN A 143 1.39 9.70 3.90
N GLN A 144 1.54 8.74 4.82
CA GLN A 144 0.46 7.81 5.20
C GLN A 144 -0.86 8.50 5.53
N ALA A 145 -0.82 9.64 6.24
CA ALA A 145 -2.03 10.35 6.65
C ALA A 145 -2.70 11.05 5.46
N THR A 146 -1.91 11.47 4.47
CA THR A 146 -2.39 12.16 3.28
C THR A 146 -3.14 11.22 2.35
N TRP A 147 -2.57 10.05 2.01
CA TRP A 147 -3.29 9.10 1.16
C TRP A 147 -4.50 8.50 1.89
N ARG A 148 -4.40 8.24 3.21
CA ARG A 148 -5.53 7.75 4.02
C ARG A 148 -6.66 8.77 4.08
N LEU A 149 -6.36 10.05 4.24
CA LEU A 149 -7.39 11.10 4.18
C LEU A 149 -8.08 11.11 2.81
N ALA A 150 -7.32 10.99 1.73
CA ALA A 150 -7.87 10.98 0.38
C ALA A 150 -8.72 9.72 0.08
N PHE A 151 -8.30 8.56 0.56
CA PHE A 151 -8.93 7.28 0.26
C PHE A 151 -10.03 6.89 1.25
N LEU A 152 -9.75 6.99 2.56
CA LEU A 152 -10.63 6.57 3.64
C LEU A 152 -11.53 7.70 4.15
N GLY A 153 -11.18 8.96 3.86
CA GLY A 153 -11.85 10.14 4.43
C GLY A 153 -11.37 10.51 5.83
N ASN A 154 -10.43 9.73 6.39
CA ASN A 154 -9.80 9.98 7.68
C ASN A 154 -8.30 9.68 7.57
N GLY A 155 -7.44 10.65 7.89
CA GLY A 155 -5.98 10.47 7.81
C GLY A 155 -5.39 9.62 8.94
N ARG A 156 -6.10 9.47 10.07
CA ARG A 156 -5.64 8.71 11.24
C ARG A 156 -6.76 7.85 11.83
N PRO A 157 -7.30 6.90 11.05
CA PRO A 157 -8.32 5.99 11.56
C PRO A 157 -7.72 5.05 12.62
N PRO A 158 -8.52 4.60 13.60
CA PRO A 158 -8.06 3.70 14.65
C PRO A 158 -7.62 2.32 14.12
N ASP A 159 -8.22 1.86 13.02
CA ASP A 159 -7.86 0.62 12.32
C ASP A 159 -7.79 0.85 10.80
N ALA A 160 -6.70 1.50 10.36
CA ALA A 160 -6.48 1.88 8.96
C ALA A 160 -6.53 0.69 8.00
N LYS A 161 -5.97 -0.45 8.39
CA LYS A 161 -5.87 -1.65 7.57
C LYS A 161 -7.25 -2.25 7.30
N SER A 162 -8.09 -2.39 8.34
CA SER A 162 -9.47 -2.86 8.18
C SER A 162 -10.33 -1.87 7.38
N GLU A 163 -10.14 -0.57 7.58
CA GLU A 163 -10.86 0.45 6.81
C GLU A 163 -10.46 0.46 5.33
N ALA A 164 -9.18 0.27 4.99
CA ALA A 164 -8.72 0.14 3.61
C ALA A 164 -9.35 -1.07 2.90
N VAL A 165 -9.41 -2.22 3.59
CA VAL A 165 -10.10 -3.42 3.07
C VAL A 165 -11.60 -3.15 2.84
N LYS A 166 -12.27 -2.53 3.81
CA LYS A 166 -13.69 -2.17 3.70
C LYS A 166 -13.94 -1.20 2.55
N MET A 167 -13.04 -0.22 2.36
CA MET A 167 -13.14 0.75 1.27
C MET A 167 -12.97 0.07 -0.08
N CYS A 168 -11.96 -0.80 -0.25
CA CYS A 168 -11.79 -1.57 -1.49
C CYS A 168 -13.04 -2.38 -1.83
N ARG A 169 -13.62 -3.09 -0.85
CA ARG A 169 -14.88 -3.84 -1.03
C ARG A 169 -16.04 -2.94 -1.43
N LYS A 170 -16.19 -1.77 -0.80
CA LYS A 170 -17.24 -0.80 -1.14
C LYS A 170 -17.11 -0.29 -2.57
N LEU A 171 -15.89 -0.16 -3.06
CA LEU A 171 -15.57 0.29 -4.43
C LEU A 171 -15.58 -0.85 -5.46
N GLY A 172 -15.82 -2.10 -5.03
CA GLY A 172 -15.76 -3.26 -5.92
C GLY A 172 -14.36 -3.61 -6.41
N ILE A 173 -13.32 -3.18 -5.68
CA ILE A 173 -11.92 -3.49 -5.98
C ILE A 173 -11.56 -4.83 -5.33
N GLU A 174 -11.18 -5.80 -6.14
CA GLU A 174 -10.68 -7.09 -5.67
C GLU A 174 -9.27 -6.93 -5.09
N ILE A 175 -9.07 -7.48 -3.89
CA ILE A 175 -7.78 -7.43 -3.18
C ILE A 175 -7.39 -8.83 -2.69
N THR A 176 -6.11 -9.12 -2.74
CA THR A 176 -5.55 -10.42 -2.33
C THR A 176 -5.03 -10.42 -0.89
N SER A 177 -4.73 -9.25 -0.34
CA SER A 177 -4.21 -9.09 1.02
C SER A 177 -4.57 -7.72 1.62
N VAL A 178 -4.30 -7.55 2.91
CA VAL A 178 -4.45 -6.26 3.60
C VAL A 178 -3.45 -5.24 3.06
N ASP A 179 -2.21 -5.66 2.79
CA ASP A 179 -1.17 -4.77 2.28
C ASP A 179 -1.48 -4.33 0.84
N ALA A 180 -2.10 -5.20 0.02
CA ALA A 180 -2.63 -4.82 -1.30
C ALA A 180 -3.64 -3.66 -1.20
N ALA A 181 -4.48 -3.65 -0.15
CA ALA A 181 -5.45 -2.57 0.05
C ALA A 181 -4.79 -1.22 0.38
N GLU A 182 -3.66 -1.22 1.09
CA GLU A 182 -2.88 0.00 1.33
C GLU A 182 -2.22 0.48 0.02
N GLY A 183 -1.69 -0.43 -0.80
CA GLY A 183 -1.22 -0.12 -2.16
C GLY A 183 -2.28 0.54 -3.05
N VAL A 184 -3.54 0.07 -2.97
CA VAL A 184 -4.69 0.73 -3.64
C VAL A 184 -4.89 2.16 -3.14
N GLY A 185 -4.80 2.38 -1.83
CA GLY A 185 -4.93 3.72 -1.24
C GLY A 185 -3.86 4.71 -1.73
N VAL A 186 -2.61 4.25 -1.85
CA VAL A 186 -1.50 5.04 -2.42
C VAL A 186 -1.76 5.37 -3.90
N CYS A 187 -2.16 4.37 -4.69
CA CYS A 187 -2.47 4.54 -6.10
C CYS A 187 -3.68 5.49 -6.32
N TRP A 188 -4.70 5.37 -5.46
CA TRP A 188 -5.88 6.23 -5.46
C TRP A 188 -5.54 7.70 -5.20
N TRP A 189 -4.63 7.95 -4.26
CA TRP A 189 -4.14 9.31 -4.03
C TRP A 189 -3.44 9.87 -5.28
N LEU A 190 -2.61 9.07 -5.95
CA LEU A 190 -1.92 9.49 -7.17
C LEU A 190 -2.90 9.85 -8.30
N ASP A 191 -3.94 9.03 -8.51
CA ASP A 191 -4.98 9.32 -9.51
C ASP A 191 -5.59 10.69 -9.28
N ARG A 192 -5.96 10.97 -8.02
CA ARG A 192 -6.58 12.24 -7.66
C ARG A 192 -5.62 13.42 -7.75
N HIS A 193 -4.34 13.19 -7.49
CA HIS A 193 -3.31 14.22 -7.57
C HIS A 193 -3.04 14.63 -9.02
N LEU A 194 -2.92 13.66 -9.93
CA LEU A 194 -2.65 13.91 -11.35
C LEU A 194 -3.91 14.29 -12.14
N ASN A 195 -5.06 13.74 -11.76
CA ASN A 195 -6.35 13.96 -12.41
C ASN A 195 -7.35 14.60 -11.42
N PRO A 196 -7.19 15.90 -11.07
CA PRO A 196 -8.07 16.55 -10.12
C PRO A 196 -9.54 16.57 -10.55
N TYR A 197 -9.82 16.46 -11.86
CA TYR A 197 -11.16 16.44 -12.44
C TYR A 197 -11.66 15.03 -12.81
N SER A 198 -11.05 13.96 -12.27
CA SER A 198 -11.50 12.61 -12.61
C SER A 198 -12.96 12.39 -12.19
N HIS A 199 -13.75 11.84 -13.11
CA HIS A 199 -15.17 11.50 -12.97
C HIS A 199 -15.43 10.39 -11.95
N ARG A 200 -14.37 9.89 -11.31
CA ARG A 200 -14.42 8.83 -10.28
C ARG A 200 -14.56 9.42 -8.88
N ARG A 201 -14.83 10.73 -8.78
CA ARG A 201 -15.30 11.35 -7.53
C ARG A 201 -16.71 10.84 -7.24
N ALA A 202 -16.97 10.49 -5.97
CA ALA A 202 -18.31 10.15 -5.49
C ALA A 202 -19.36 11.28 -5.69
N ASN A 203 -18.91 12.48 -6.10
CA ASN A 203 -19.72 13.68 -6.33
C ASN A 203 -19.55 14.28 -7.74
N ASP A 204 -19.05 13.52 -8.72
CA ASP A 204 -19.14 14.01 -10.10
C ASP A 204 -20.59 13.88 -10.59
N LEU A 205 -21.26 15.03 -10.68
CA LEU A 205 -22.65 15.16 -11.17
C LEU A 205 -22.81 14.68 -12.62
N PHE A 206 -21.70 14.55 -13.37
CA PHE A 206 -21.69 14.18 -14.78
C PHE A 206 -21.03 12.83 -15.04
N ALA A 207 -20.59 12.12 -14.01
CA ALA A 207 -20.07 10.77 -14.20
C ALA A 207 -21.19 9.84 -14.66
N GLU A 208 -20.92 9.08 -15.73
CA GLU A 208 -21.79 7.98 -16.11
C GLU A 208 -21.91 7.03 -14.92
N LYS A 209 -23.13 6.90 -14.38
CA LYS A 209 -23.38 5.95 -13.29
C LYS A 209 -23.01 4.56 -13.79
N PRO A 210 -22.29 3.75 -12.99
CA PRO A 210 -21.99 2.38 -13.38
C PRO A 210 -23.32 1.66 -13.69
N LEU A 211 -23.38 1.07 -14.89
CA LEU A 211 -24.57 0.36 -15.33
C LEU A 211 -24.82 -0.82 -14.38
N THR A 212 -26.07 -0.98 -13.97
CA THR A 212 -26.50 -2.16 -13.22
C THR A 212 -26.32 -3.42 -14.07
N ARG A 213 -26.26 -4.58 -13.42
CA ARG A 213 -26.10 -5.87 -14.10
C ARG A 213 -27.18 -6.12 -15.18
N ALA A 214 -28.41 -5.67 -14.92
CA ALA A 214 -29.50 -5.73 -15.89
C ALA A 214 -29.26 -4.80 -17.09
N GLN A 215 -28.76 -3.58 -16.88
CA GLN A 215 -28.45 -2.65 -17.95
C GLN A 215 -27.25 -3.12 -18.81
N LEU A 216 -26.28 -3.80 -18.21
CA LEU A 216 -25.18 -4.44 -18.94
C LEU A 216 -25.69 -5.55 -19.86
N GLN A 217 -26.58 -6.43 -19.35
CA GLN A 217 -27.19 -7.51 -20.13
C GLN A 217 -28.03 -6.97 -21.29
N ILE A 218 -28.79 -5.90 -21.08
CA ILE A 218 -29.55 -5.23 -22.14
C ILE A 218 -28.62 -4.65 -23.20
N LYS A 219 -27.54 -3.98 -22.80
CA LYS A 219 -26.55 -3.39 -23.72
C LYS A 219 -25.81 -4.45 -24.54
N GLU A 220 -25.53 -5.61 -23.95
CA GLU A 220 -24.98 -6.78 -24.67
C GLU A 220 -25.98 -7.37 -25.66
N ALA A 221 -27.24 -7.53 -25.25
CA ALA A 221 -28.31 -8.01 -26.12
C ALA A 221 -28.58 -7.06 -27.31
N GLU A 222 -28.57 -5.75 -27.08
CA GLU A 222 -28.72 -4.73 -28.13
C GLU A 222 -27.56 -4.76 -29.14
N LYS A 223 -26.33 -5.01 -28.67
CA LYS A 223 -25.17 -5.19 -29.55
C LYS A 223 -25.34 -6.40 -30.46
N LEU A 224 -25.83 -7.52 -29.91
CA LEU A 224 -26.10 -8.74 -30.67
C LEU A 224 -27.21 -8.53 -31.70
N PHE A 225 -28.28 -7.81 -31.34
CA PHE A 225 -29.36 -7.50 -32.26
C PHE A 225 -28.92 -6.59 -33.42
N LYS A 226 -28.12 -5.55 -33.15
CA LYS A 226 -27.60 -4.64 -34.18
C LYS A 226 -26.54 -5.26 -35.08
N ALA A 227 -25.85 -6.31 -34.62
CA ALA A 227 -24.88 -7.03 -35.44
C ALA A 227 -25.54 -8.02 -36.42
N ASN A 228 -26.81 -8.37 -36.19
CA ASN A 228 -27.58 -9.33 -36.97
C ASN A 228 -28.69 -8.68 -37.82
N ALA A 229 -28.74 -7.35 -37.88
CA ALA A 229 -29.66 -6.54 -38.71
C ALA A 229 -28.88 -5.80 -39.79
#